data_AF-A0A9D1H2G6-F1
#
_entry.id   AF-A0A9D1H2G6-F1
#
_cell.length_a   1.000
_cell.length_b   1.000
_cell.length_c   1.000
_cell.angle_alpha   90.00
_cell.angle_beta   90.00
_cell.angle_gamma   90.00
#
_symmetry.space_group_name_H-M   'P 1'
#
loop_
_entity.id
_entity.type
_entity.pdbx_description
1 polymer ?
#
loop_
_entity_poly.entity_id
_entity_poly.type
_entity_poly.pdbx_seq_one_letter_code
_entity_poly.pdbx_strand_id
1 'polypeptide(L)'
;MAAPNILCDTAGMSNKRWLECRMHGPKGNIPYTVGGSDVAAIFGVSPWTTPLELWMIKKGRMKPTSKPNANQLEMGHMLEPIAAHFYAKKTGNTVTDDTYMYQHADYPYALADFDRRFTRASDGEPGILECKSCTYHKASDWANGAYPLYYEFQLRYYLAVADVNIGAFSAVWGNNPDNDLATPDIVRDKAKEDMIFERLEEWIWSLENDKPPTMADVAPKLALESLARIYGSGNAALPSIELPVKYEKQIRSIYELQGKIAECNDEIKKYNKEIEAHSVRIAELMKAHEHGVLETTSDKFLIDFVTKTSNRTDTSLLKKKYPTVYQDVIKKTESRKLKVSLQAV
;
A
#
# COMPACT_ATOMS: atom_id res chain seq x y z
N MET A 1 4.18 32.81 -0.29
CA MET A 1 3.68 32.74 -1.68
C MET A 1 2.35 33.45 -1.73
N ALA A 2 1.62 33.42 -2.86
CA ALA A 2 0.24 33.90 -2.86
C ALA A 2 -0.67 32.88 -2.14
N ALA A 3 -1.76 33.35 -1.54
CA ALA A 3 -2.75 32.48 -0.89
C ALA A 3 -3.36 31.49 -1.90
N PRO A 4 -3.74 30.27 -1.49
CA PRO A 4 -4.38 29.31 -2.38
C PRO A 4 -5.71 29.83 -2.94
N ASN A 5 -6.05 29.38 -4.14
CA ASN A 5 -7.36 29.61 -4.72
C ASN A 5 -8.37 28.64 -4.11
N ILE A 6 -9.49 29.14 -3.59
CA ILE A 6 -10.63 28.31 -3.20
C ILE A 6 -11.41 27.96 -4.47
N LEU A 7 -11.48 26.67 -4.81
CA LEU A 7 -12.17 26.20 -6.01
C LEU A 7 -13.67 25.98 -5.77
N CYS A 8 -14.03 25.35 -4.66
CA CYS A 8 -15.42 25.12 -4.25
C CYS A 8 -15.52 24.65 -2.80
N ASP A 9 -16.70 24.81 -2.21
CA ASP A 9 -17.10 24.10 -0.99
C ASP A 9 -17.56 22.67 -1.34
N THR A 10 -17.12 21.70 -0.55
CA THR A 10 -17.41 20.27 -0.65
C THR A 10 -18.41 19.80 0.40
N ALA A 11 -18.91 20.68 1.27
CA ALA A 11 -19.96 20.36 2.22
C ALA A 11 -21.19 19.77 1.52
N GLY A 12 -21.63 18.59 1.96
CA GLY A 12 -22.77 17.86 1.37
C GLY A 12 -22.51 17.32 -0.04
N MET A 13 -21.29 17.40 -0.57
CA MET A 13 -20.96 16.87 -1.90
C MET A 13 -20.92 15.34 -1.88
N SER A 14 -21.56 14.70 -2.87
CA SER A 14 -21.47 13.25 -3.01
C SER A 14 -20.02 12.82 -3.31
N ASN A 15 -19.60 11.66 -2.81
CA ASN A 15 -18.26 11.12 -3.07
C ASN A 15 -17.96 11.00 -4.58
N LYS A 16 -18.95 10.66 -5.41
CA LYS A 16 -18.78 10.62 -6.87
C LYS A 16 -18.42 12.00 -7.42
N ARG A 17 -19.16 13.05 -7.05
CA ARG A 17 -18.91 14.41 -7.51
C ARG A 17 -17.57 14.94 -6.99
N TRP A 18 -17.25 14.64 -5.74
CA TRP A 18 -15.96 15.00 -5.15
C TRP A 18 -14.79 14.36 -5.91
N LEU A 19 -14.89 13.08 -6.28
CA LEU A 19 -13.88 12.41 -7.11
C LEU A 19 -13.77 13.01 -8.51
N GLU A 20 -14.88 13.45 -9.13
CA GLU A 20 -14.86 14.17 -10.41
C GLU A 20 -14.13 15.52 -10.27
N CYS A 21 -14.46 16.31 -9.25
CA CYS A 21 -13.79 17.57 -8.94
C CYS A 21 -12.29 17.35 -8.69
N ARG A 22 -11.92 16.29 -7.98
CA ARG A 22 -10.52 15.94 -7.75
C ARG A 22 -9.78 15.51 -9.01
N MET A 23 -10.48 15.05 -10.04
CA MET A 23 -9.83 14.62 -11.30
C MET A 23 -9.58 15.79 -12.26
N HIS A 24 -10.49 16.78 -12.31
CA HIS A 24 -10.46 17.85 -13.32
C HIS A 24 -10.84 19.26 -12.82
N GLY A 25 -10.86 19.46 -11.50
CA GLY A 25 -11.44 20.65 -10.86
C GLY A 25 -12.97 20.66 -10.94
N PRO A 26 -13.65 21.55 -10.18
CA PRO A 26 -15.11 21.60 -10.15
C PRO A 26 -15.74 21.98 -11.49
N LYS A 27 -15.02 22.74 -12.33
CA LYS A 27 -15.46 23.11 -13.68
C LYS A 27 -15.09 22.06 -14.74
N GLY A 28 -14.34 21.02 -14.38
CA GLY A 28 -13.89 19.97 -15.31
C GLY A 28 -12.90 20.46 -16.37
N ASN A 29 -12.23 21.60 -16.13
CA ASN A 29 -11.38 22.27 -17.11
C ASN A 29 -9.88 22.15 -16.80
N ILE A 30 -9.50 21.50 -15.70
CA ILE A 30 -8.10 21.21 -15.38
C ILE A 30 -7.75 19.86 -16.03
N PRO A 31 -6.81 19.80 -16.99
CA PRO A 31 -6.55 18.57 -17.75
C PRO A 31 -6.11 17.41 -16.85
N TYR A 32 -5.18 17.70 -15.95
CA TYR A 32 -4.63 16.76 -14.98
C TYR A 32 -4.47 17.44 -13.64
N THR A 33 -4.83 16.72 -12.58
CA THR A 33 -4.71 17.18 -11.20
C THR A 33 -3.84 16.23 -10.39
N VAL A 34 -3.27 16.74 -9.32
CA VAL A 34 -2.58 15.99 -8.26
C VAL A 34 -3.23 16.37 -6.94
N GLY A 35 -3.58 15.39 -6.12
CA GLY A 35 -3.92 15.60 -4.72
C GLY A 35 -2.81 15.14 -3.79
N GLY A 36 -2.87 15.52 -2.50
CA GLY A 36 -1.82 15.13 -1.54
C GLY A 36 -1.62 13.61 -1.42
N SER A 37 -2.70 12.83 -1.53
CA SER A 37 -2.63 11.36 -1.54
C SER A 37 -2.04 10.75 -2.82
N ASP A 38 -1.95 11.52 -3.92
CA ASP A 38 -1.31 11.09 -5.17
C ASP A 38 0.23 11.21 -5.09
N VAL A 39 0.75 12.14 -4.28
CA VAL A 39 2.19 12.48 -4.21
C VAL A 39 3.04 11.25 -3.89
N ALA A 40 2.66 10.47 -2.87
CA ALA A 40 3.38 9.26 -2.51
C ALA A 40 3.40 8.21 -3.64
N ALA A 41 2.35 8.13 -4.45
CA ALA A 41 2.30 7.23 -5.59
C ALA A 41 3.22 7.70 -6.72
N ILE A 42 3.32 9.01 -6.96
CA ILE A 42 4.23 9.61 -7.95
C ILE A 42 5.70 9.36 -7.57
N PHE A 43 6.01 9.40 -6.27
CA PHE A 43 7.33 9.05 -5.73
C PHE A 43 7.59 7.54 -5.61
N GLY A 44 6.62 6.68 -5.91
CA GLY A 44 6.79 5.22 -5.83
C GLY A 44 6.81 4.64 -4.41
N VAL A 45 6.50 5.44 -3.39
CA VAL A 45 6.53 5.06 -1.96
C VAL A 45 5.13 4.76 -1.39
N SER A 46 4.07 4.92 -2.19
CA SER A 46 2.72 4.53 -1.79
C SER A 46 2.61 3.01 -1.65
N PRO A 47 2.02 2.49 -0.55
CA PRO A 47 1.81 1.06 -0.39
C PRO A 47 0.66 0.51 -1.24
N TRP A 48 -0.13 1.37 -1.92
CA TRP A 48 -1.35 0.96 -2.62
C TRP A 48 -1.30 1.14 -4.13
N THR A 49 -0.70 2.23 -4.61
CA THR A 49 -0.76 2.63 -6.01
C THR A 49 0.64 2.95 -6.53
N THR A 50 1.00 2.42 -7.69
CA THR A 50 2.28 2.70 -8.33
C THR A 50 2.21 3.97 -9.19
N PRO A 51 3.35 4.60 -9.54
CA PRO A 51 3.36 5.76 -10.42
C PRO A 51 2.71 5.48 -11.78
N LEU A 52 2.96 4.31 -12.38
CA LEU A 52 2.39 3.94 -13.67
C LEU A 52 0.89 3.65 -13.59
N GLU A 53 0.42 3.04 -12.51
CA GLU A 53 -1.02 2.80 -12.30
C GLU A 53 -1.78 4.13 -12.15
N LEU A 54 -1.24 5.05 -11.34
CA LEU A 54 -1.81 6.39 -11.21
C LEU A 54 -1.79 7.13 -12.56
N TRP A 55 -0.69 7.03 -13.31
CA TRP A 55 -0.57 7.64 -14.65
C TRP A 55 -1.63 7.10 -15.61
N MET A 56 -1.84 5.77 -15.66
CA MET A 56 -2.87 5.14 -16.48
C MET A 56 -4.28 5.60 -16.08
N ILE A 57 -4.53 5.74 -14.77
CA ILE A 57 -5.79 6.26 -14.23
C ILE A 57 -6.03 7.69 -14.68
N LYS A 58 -5.02 8.57 -14.54
CA LYS A 58 -5.13 9.99 -14.86
C LYS A 58 -5.22 10.27 -16.36
N LYS A 59 -4.69 9.37 -17.20
CA LYS A 59 -4.92 9.34 -18.66
C LYS A 59 -6.29 8.77 -19.06
N GLY A 60 -7.10 8.27 -18.12
CA GLY A 60 -8.36 7.59 -18.41
C GLY A 60 -8.20 6.23 -19.11
N ARG A 61 -6.98 5.67 -19.13
CA ARG A 61 -6.65 4.35 -19.73
C ARG A 61 -6.96 3.19 -18.81
N MET A 62 -7.15 3.48 -17.52
CA MET A 62 -7.47 2.52 -16.48
C MET A 62 -8.49 3.12 -15.52
N LYS A 63 -9.44 2.32 -15.05
CA LYS A 63 -10.30 2.75 -13.94
C LYS A 63 -9.60 2.45 -12.62
N PRO A 64 -9.74 3.32 -11.60
CA PRO A 64 -9.30 2.98 -10.25
C PRO A 64 -9.90 1.65 -9.81
N THR A 65 -9.07 0.78 -9.23
CA THR A 65 -9.54 -0.50 -8.70
C THR A 65 -10.55 -0.23 -7.57
N SER A 66 -11.65 -0.98 -7.54
CA SER A 66 -12.60 -0.93 -6.42
C SER A 66 -11.86 -1.28 -5.13
N LYS A 67 -11.85 -0.37 -4.16
CA LYS A 67 -11.16 -0.59 -2.89
C LYS A 67 -11.86 -1.76 -2.16
N PRO A 68 -11.17 -2.88 -1.87
CA PRO A 68 -11.80 -4.06 -1.27
C PRO A 68 -12.32 -3.80 0.16
N ASN A 69 -11.86 -2.71 0.79
CA ASN A 69 -12.15 -2.37 2.18
C ASN A 69 -13.05 -1.13 2.28
N ALA A 70 -14.18 -1.09 1.56
CA ALA A 70 -15.09 0.06 1.54
C ALA A 70 -15.52 0.49 2.95
N ASN A 71 -15.93 -0.47 3.80
CA ASN A 71 -16.34 -0.21 5.18
C ASN A 71 -15.19 0.34 6.05
N GLN A 72 -13.94 -0.01 5.76
CA GLN A 72 -12.79 0.54 6.50
C GLN A 72 -12.57 2.02 6.19
N LEU A 73 -12.82 2.44 4.94
CA LEU A 73 -12.73 3.84 4.54
C LEU A 73 -13.88 4.65 5.13
N GLU A 74 -15.10 4.10 5.11
CA GLU A 74 -16.26 4.70 5.75
C GLU A 74 -16.03 4.88 7.26
N MET A 75 -15.50 3.85 7.93
CA MET A 75 -15.07 3.95 9.33
C MET A 75 -14.05 5.07 9.54
N GLY A 76 -13.07 5.21 8.64
CA GLY A 76 -12.10 6.29 8.72
C GLY A 76 -12.74 7.68 8.67
N HIS A 77 -13.68 7.91 7.75
CA HIS A 77 -14.42 9.18 7.70
C HIS A 77 -15.26 9.42 8.97
N MET A 78 -15.84 8.37 9.57
CA MET A 78 -16.58 8.50 10.84
C MET A 78 -15.65 8.81 12.03
N LEU A 79 -14.42 8.30 12.01
CA LEU A 79 -13.44 8.51 13.08
C LEU A 79 -12.70 9.85 12.97
N GLU A 80 -12.72 10.51 11.81
CA GLU A 80 -12.02 11.77 11.57
C GLU A 80 -12.42 12.88 12.56
N PRO A 81 -13.72 13.19 12.80
CA PRO A 81 -14.12 14.15 13.83
C PRO A 81 -13.66 13.78 15.24
N ILE A 82 -13.59 12.48 15.55
CA ILE A 82 -13.14 11.98 16.86
C ILE A 82 -11.63 12.18 17.01
N ALA A 83 -10.85 11.85 15.99
CA ALA A 83 -9.42 12.10 15.96
C ALA A 83 -9.10 13.60 16.10
N ALA A 84 -9.85 14.46 15.40
CA ALA A 84 -9.74 15.90 15.50
C ALA A 84 -10.05 16.41 16.92
N HIS A 85 -11.13 15.91 17.53
CA HIS A 85 -11.51 16.26 18.90
C HIS A 85 -10.41 15.93 19.92
N PHE A 86 -9.87 14.71 19.88
CA PHE A 86 -8.83 14.32 20.83
C PHE A 86 -7.50 15.00 20.57
N TYR A 87 -7.18 15.35 19.32
CA TYR A 87 -6.03 16.21 19.01
C TYR A 87 -6.17 17.58 19.68
N ALA A 88 -7.32 18.24 19.54
CA ALA A 88 -7.59 19.54 20.18
C ALA A 88 -7.45 19.44 21.70
N LYS A 89 -8.03 18.39 22.30
CA LYS A 89 -7.96 18.14 23.75
C LYS A 89 -6.53 17.89 24.25
N LYS A 90 -5.73 17.13 23.50
CA LYS A 90 -4.36 16.73 23.89
C LYS A 90 -3.35 17.87 23.73
N THR A 91 -3.52 18.69 22.68
CA THR A 91 -2.56 19.75 22.33
C THR A 91 -2.97 21.13 22.85
N GLY A 92 -4.25 21.34 23.16
CA GLY A 92 -4.83 22.65 23.46
C GLY A 92 -5.08 23.51 22.21
N ASN A 93 -4.71 23.05 21.01
CA ASN A 93 -4.92 23.78 19.77
C ASN A 93 -6.42 23.91 19.45
N THR A 94 -6.81 25.06 18.89
CA THR A 94 -8.18 25.26 18.43
C THR A 94 -8.33 24.66 17.04
N VAL A 95 -9.16 23.62 16.89
CA VAL A 95 -9.40 22.92 15.61
C VAL A 95 -10.71 23.40 15.01
N THR A 96 -10.73 23.63 13.70
CA THR A 96 -11.93 24.02 12.94
C THR A 96 -12.12 23.14 11.72
N ASP A 97 -13.38 22.91 11.35
CA ASP A 97 -13.73 22.21 10.12
C ASP A 97 -13.25 23.01 8.88
N ASP A 98 -12.83 22.28 7.84
CA ASP A 98 -12.52 22.83 6.52
C ASP A 98 -13.23 21.95 5.49
N THR A 99 -14.10 22.56 4.70
CA THR A 99 -14.86 21.86 3.66
C THR A 99 -14.51 22.38 2.28
N TYR A 100 -13.38 23.05 2.10
CA TYR A 100 -13.01 23.62 0.81
C TYR A 100 -12.01 22.75 0.06
N MET A 101 -12.19 22.72 -1.26
CA MET A 101 -11.15 22.26 -2.19
C MET A 101 -10.32 23.46 -2.63
N TYR A 102 -9.03 23.38 -2.38
CA TYR A 102 -8.05 24.41 -2.70
C TYR A 102 -7.24 24.05 -3.94
N GLN A 103 -6.70 25.06 -4.60
CA GLN A 103 -5.70 24.95 -5.64
C GLN A 103 -4.50 25.81 -5.29
N HIS A 104 -3.29 25.30 -5.51
CA HIS A 104 -2.07 26.07 -5.33
C HIS A 104 -2.09 27.33 -6.20
N ALA A 105 -1.57 28.45 -5.69
CA ALA A 105 -1.58 29.72 -6.42
C ALA A 105 -0.78 29.64 -7.73
N ASP A 106 0.41 29.06 -7.68
CA ASP A 106 1.34 28.97 -8.82
C ASP A 106 1.26 27.67 -9.65
N TYR A 107 0.66 26.60 -9.11
CA TYR A 107 0.63 25.27 -9.76
C TYR A 107 -0.82 24.82 -10.01
N PRO A 108 -1.42 25.08 -11.19
CA PRO A 108 -2.83 24.83 -11.46
C PRO A 108 -3.27 23.36 -11.34
N TYR A 109 -2.35 22.40 -11.47
CA TYR A 109 -2.65 20.98 -11.29
C TYR A 109 -2.72 20.57 -9.81
N ALA A 110 -2.20 21.37 -8.89
CA ALA A 110 -2.06 20.99 -7.48
C ALA A 110 -3.33 21.37 -6.69
N LEU A 111 -4.16 20.36 -6.38
CA LEU A 111 -5.37 20.49 -5.59
C LEU A 111 -5.19 19.92 -4.18
N ALA A 112 -5.86 20.48 -3.18
CA ALA A 112 -5.86 19.98 -1.82
C ALA A 112 -7.25 20.02 -1.18
N ASP A 113 -7.58 18.95 -0.47
CA ASP A 113 -8.72 18.86 0.44
C ASP A 113 -8.09 18.56 1.82
N PHE A 114 -8.27 19.46 2.78
CA PHE A 114 -7.73 19.30 4.13
C PHE A 114 -8.77 18.64 5.02
N ASP A 115 -8.34 17.74 5.91
CA ASP A 115 -9.28 17.17 6.89
C ASP A 115 -9.73 18.30 7.84
N ARG A 116 -8.77 19.00 8.48
CA ARG A 116 -9.07 20.08 9.41
C ARG A 116 -8.03 21.21 9.36
N ARG A 117 -8.42 22.38 9.86
CA ARG A 117 -7.53 23.50 10.19
C ARG A 117 -7.31 23.54 11.69
N PHE A 118 -6.19 24.11 12.12
CA PHE A 118 -6.02 24.47 13.53
C PHE A 118 -5.29 25.80 13.71
N THR A 119 -5.50 26.41 14.87
CA THR A 119 -4.74 27.56 15.38
C THR A 119 -3.94 27.09 16.59
N ARG A 120 -2.61 27.22 16.53
CA ARG A 120 -1.73 26.75 17.60
C ARG A 120 -1.91 27.57 18.88
N ALA A 121 -2.08 26.90 20.01
CA ALA A 121 -2.40 27.57 21.27
C ALA A 121 -1.27 28.48 21.79
N SER A 122 -0.01 28.14 21.50
CA SER A 122 1.15 28.86 22.04
C SER A 122 1.38 30.23 21.43
N ASP A 123 1.04 30.42 20.16
CA ASP A 123 1.42 31.62 19.39
C ASP A 123 0.40 32.04 18.32
N GLY A 124 -0.70 31.30 18.15
CA GLY A 124 -1.73 31.61 17.18
C GLY A 124 -1.39 31.25 15.73
N GLU A 125 -0.29 30.54 15.48
CA GLU A 125 0.10 30.15 14.12
C GLU A 125 -0.95 29.20 13.50
N PRO A 126 -1.44 29.49 12.28
CA PRO A 126 -2.40 28.62 11.60
C PRO A 126 -1.72 27.39 10.99
N GLY A 127 -2.39 26.25 11.02
CA GLY A 127 -1.87 24.99 10.49
C GLY A 127 -2.93 24.07 9.89
N ILE A 128 -2.44 22.99 9.27
CA ILE A 128 -3.25 21.90 8.69
C ILE A 128 -3.19 20.67 9.60
N LEU A 129 -4.33 20.12 9.96
CA LEU A 129 -4.44 18.87 10.70
C LEU A 129 -4.90 17.76 9.74
N GLU A 130 -4.08 16.70 9.63
CA GLU A 130 -4.40 15.49 8.89
C GLU A 130 -4.79 14.36 9.87
N CYS A 131 -6.00 13.87 9.74
CA CYS A 131 -6.58 12.85 10.60
C CYS A 131 -6.45 11.46 9.96
N LYS A 132 -5.92 10.50 10.71
CA LYS A 132 -5.75 9.11 10.26
C LYS A 132 -6.40 8.15 11.24
N SER A 133 -7.09 7.16 10.70
CA SER A 133 -7.50 5.97 11.45
C SER A 133 -6.75 4.77 10.93
N CYS A 134 -6.17 3.96 11.81
CA CYS A 134 -5.51 2.72 11.43
C CYS A 134 -5.85 1.58 12.39
N THR A 135 -5.43 0.36 12.07
CA THR A 135 -5.57 -0.80 12.97
C THR A 135 -4.46 -0.78 14.01
N TYR A 136 -4.67 -1.37 15.19
CA TYR A 136 -3.63 -1.53 16.22
C TYR A 136 -2.30 -2.11 15.69
N HIS A 137 -2.33 -3.03 14.71
CA HIS A 137 -1.12 -3.58 14.07
C HIS A 137 -0.24 -2.54 13.33
N LYS A 138 -0.73 -1.31 13.19
CA LYS A 138 -0.04 -0.17 12.58
C LYS A 138 0.36 0.91 13.59
N ALA A 139 0.07 0.71 14.88
CA ALA A 139 0.42 1.66 15.94
C ALA A 139 1.94 1.92 16.02
N SER A 140 2.76 0.89 15.79
CA SER A 140 4.22 1.00 15.81
C SER A 140 4.77 1.96 14.75
N ASP A 141 4.05 2.16 13.65
CA ASP A 141 4.44 3.11 12.59
C ASP A 141 4.37 4.57 13.07
N TRP A 142 3.72 4.82 14.23
CA TRP A 142 3.53 6.12 14.86
C TRP A 142 4.24 6.28 16.21
N ALA A 143 5.00 5.27 16.63
CA ALA A 143 5.69 5.30 17.92
C ALA A 143 6.76 6.40 17.95
N ASN A 144 6.99 6.98 19.13
CA ASN A 144 8.05 7.98 19.37
C ASN A 144 7.96 9.21 18.44
N GLY A 145 6.75 9.63 18.05
CA GLY A 145 6.54 10.78 17.17
C GLY A 145 6.84 10.51 15.70
N ALA A 146 7.03 9.25 15.32
CA ALA A 146 7.16 8.86 13.92
C ALA A 146 5.84 9.03 13.16
N TYR A 147 5.95 9.08 11.83
CA TYR A 147 4.83 9.01 10.91
C TYR A 147 5.30 8.34 9.60
N PRO A 148 4.42 7.58 8.93
CA PRO A 148 4.77 6.98 7.64
C PRO A 148 5.14 8.02 6.58
N LEU A 149 6.20 7.74 5.81
CA LEU A 149 6.72 8.64 4.77
C LEU A 149 5.65 9.03 3.73
N TYR A 150 4.76 8.13 3.35
CA TYR A 150 3.68 8.45 2.40
C TYR A 150 2.65 9.44 2.94
N TYR A 151 2.48 9.53 4.27
CA TYR A 151 1.67 10.58 4.89
C TYR A 151 2.46 11.89 5.04
N GLU A 152 3.76 11.83 5.29
CA GLU A 152 4.62 13.01 5.28
C GLU A 152 4.54 13.76 3.94
N PHE A 153 4.68 13.04 2.82
CA PHE A 153 4.54 13.63 1.47
C PHE A 153 3.19 14.32 1.29
N GLN A 154 2.10 13.70 1.75
CA GLN A 154 0.77 14.28 1.68
C GLN A 154 0.68 15.60 2.47
N LEU A 155 1.12 15.61 3.73
CA LEU A 155 0.98 16.78 4.57
C LEU A 155 1.93 17.91 4.15
N ARG A 156 3.17 17.62 3.75
CA ARG A 156 4.09 18.64 3.18
C ARG A 156 3.51 19.30 1.94
N TYR A 157 2.92 18.51 1.04
CA TYR A 157 2.22 19.02 -0.12
C TYR A 157 1.05 19.95 0.28
N TYR A 158 0.28 19.59 1.31
CA TYR A 158 -0.78 20.44 1.84
C TYR A 158 -0.26 21.76 2.44
N LEU A 159 0.87 21.75 3.17
CA LEU A 159 1.49 22.96 3.68
C LEU A 159 1.91 23.91 2.55
N ALA A 160 2.47 23.36 1.47
CA ALA A 160 2.86 24.13 0.29
C ALA A 160 1.64 24.74 -0.41
N VAL A 161 0.59 23.94 -0.68
CA VAL A 161 -0.66 24.43 -1.28
C VAL A 161 -1.31 25.51 -0.42
N ALA A 162 -1.38 25.30 0.89
CA ALA A 162 -2.02 26.23 1.82
C ALA A 162 -1.18 27.49 2.12
N ASP A 163 0.11 27.46 1.78
CA ASP A 163 1.13 28.44 2.19
C ASP A 163 1.18 28.66 3.72
N VAL A 164 1.13 27.58 4.50
CA VAL A 164 1.22 27.61 5.99
C VAL A 164 2.50 26.93 6.51
N ASN A 165 2.95 27.29 7.70
CA ASN A 165 4.25 26.84 8.23
C ASN A 165 4.20 25.55 9.05
N ILE A 166 3.02 25.15 9.52
CA ILE A 166 2.89 24.02 10.43
C ILE A 166 1.75 23.10 10.03
N GLY A 167 1.99 21.81 10.20
CA GLY A 167 0.97 20.79 10.13
C GLY A 167 1.08 19.85 11.33
N ALA A 168 0.06 19.02 11.52
CA ALA A 168 0.13 17.93 12.46
C ALA A 168 -0.70 16.75 11.96
N PHE A 169 -0.39 15.57 12.49
CA PHE A 169 -1.25 14.40 12.36
C PHE A 169 -2.10 14.20 13.61
N SER A 170 -3.25 13.57 13.45
CA SER A 170 -3.99 12.91 14.52
C SER A 170 -4.31 11.49 14.09
N ALA A 171 -3.52 10.52 14.56
CA ALA A 171 -3.62 9.12 14.17
C ALA A 171 -4.19 8.27 15.30
N VAL A 172 -5.38 7.68 15.11
CA VAL A 172 -6.09 6.85 16.10
C VAL A 172 -6.16 5.38 15.66
N TRP A 173 -5.97 4.44 16.60
CA TRP A 173 -6.04 3.00 16.32
C TRP A 173 -6.75 2.14 17.37
N GLY A 174 -7.43 2.78 18.32
CA GLY A 174 -8.12 2.11 19.42
C GLY A 174 -9.12 3.04 20.11
N ASN A 175 -9.57 2.65 21.29
CA ASN A 175 -10.62 3.35 22.03
C ASN A 175 -10.11 4.04 23.31
N ASN A 176 -8.80 3.99 23.57
CA ASN A 176 -8.18 4.70 24.67
C ASN A 176 -7.21 5.78 24.13
N PRO A 177 -7.66 7.03 23.93
CA PRO A 177 -6.84 8.11 23.35
C PRO A 177 -5.55 8.43 24.13
N ASP A 178 -5.41 8.00 25.38
CA ASP A 178 -4.16 8.17 26.13
C ASP A 178 -3.04 7.30 25.56
N ASN A 179 -3.38 6.12 25.03
CA ASN A 179 -2.42 5.13 24.51
C ASN A 179 -2.59 4.84 23.01
N ASP A 180 -3.76 5.14 22.44
CA ASP A 180 -4.16 4.77 21.08
C ASP A 180 -4.22 5.95 20.11
N LEU A 181 -3.52 7.05 20.45
CA LEU A 181 -3.47 8.29 19.67
C LEU A 181 -2.04 8.85 19.57
N ALA A 182 -1.57 9.04 18.34
CA ALA A 182 -0.37 9.80 18.04
C ALA A 182 -0.69 11.17 17.44
N THR A 183 0.03 12.21 17.87
CA THR A 183 -0.15 13.59 17.39
C THR A 183 1.18 14.27 16.98
N PRO A 184 2.01 13.66 16.12
CA PRO A 184 3.25 14.28 15.70
C PRO A 184 3.00 15.52 14.84
N ASP A 185 3.84 16.54 15.03
CA ASP A 185 3.85 17.76 14.23
C ASP A 185 4.83 17.67 13.06
N ILE A 186 4.60 18.52 12.06
CA ILE A 186 5.49 18.73 10.93
C ILE A 186 5.67 20.22 10.71
N VAL A 187 6.92 20.63 10.58
CA VAL A 187 7.28 22.00 10.21
C VAL A 187 7.59 22.03 8.72
N ARG A 188 7.16 23.11 8.08
CA ARG A 188 7.40 23.43 6.69
C ARG A 188 8.88 23.33 6.35
N ASP A 189 9.19 22.66 5.25
CA ASP A 189 10.55 22.47 4.76
C ASP A 189 10.56 22.74 3.26
N LYS A 190 10.96 23.96 2.90
CA LYS A 190 10.93 24.42 1.51
C LYS A 190 11.78 23.56 0.58
N ALA A 191 12.93 23.05 1.03
CA ALA A 191 13.76 22.22 0.17
C ALA A 191 13.07 20.88 -0.16
N LYS A 192 12.35 20.29 0.80
CA LYS A 192 11.52 19.11 0.54
C LYS A 192 10.30 19.43 -0.32
N GLU A 193 9.69 20.59 -0.13
CA GLU A 193 8.57 21.06 -0.96
C GLU A 193 9.00 21.27 -2.41
N ASP A 194 10.11 21.98 -2.64
CA ASP A 194 10.68 22.21 -3.97
C ASP A 194 10.94 20.87 -4.68
N MET A 195 11.60 19.92 -4.00
CA MET A 195 11.80 18.55 -4.51
C MET A 195 10.47 17.85 -4.84
N ILE A 196 9.43 18.02 -4.00
CA ILE A 196 8.10 17.47 -4.28
C ILE A 196 7.55 18.08 -5.57
N PHE A 197 7.51 19.40 -5.67
CA PHE A 197 6.88 20.08 -6.80
C PHE A 197 7.66 19.89 -8.12
N GLU A 198 8.99 19.89 -8.10
CA GLU A 198 9.82 19.53 -9.26
C GLU A 198 9.43 18.14 -9.79
N ARG A 199 9.30 17.15 -8.90
CA ARG A 199 8.89 15.80 -9.29
C ARG A 199 7.45 15.75 -9.80
N LEU A 200 6.55 16.56 -9.25
CA LEU A 200 5.16 16.66 -9.73
C LEU A 200 5.09 17.29 -11.12
N GLU A 201 5.89 18.33 -11.40
CA GLU A 201 5.97 18.95 -12.73
C GLU A 201 6.47 17.96 -13.79
N GLU A 202 7.54 17.21 -13.49
CA GLU A 202 8.02 16.13 -14.38
C GLU A 202 6.92 15.11 -14.67
N TRP A 203 6.16 14.73 -13.64
CA TRP A 203 5.08 13.75 -13.78
C TRP A 203 3.89 14.32 -14.56
N ILE A 204 3.52 15.58 -14.37
CA ILE A 204 2.51 16.27 -15.17
C ILE A 204 2.94 16.37 -16.64
N TRP A 205 4.19 16.79 -16.89
CA TRP A 205 4.76 16.81 -18.24
C TRP A 205 4.69 15.42 -18.89
N SER A 206 4.91 14.36 -18.12
CA SER A 206 4.81 12.98 -18.57
C SER A 206 3.38 12.60 -19.03
N LEU A 207 2.35 13.12 -18.36
CA LEU A 207 0.95 12.93 -18.77
C LEU A 207 0.64 13.69 -20.07
N GLU A 208 1.07 14.94 -20.15
CA GLU A 208 0.86 15.82 -21.31
C GLU A 208 1.56 15.29 -22.57
N ASN A 209 2.74 14.68 -22.42
CA ASN A 209 3.58 14.19 -23.52
C ASN A 209 3.45 12.69 -23.77
N ASP A 210 2.49 12.03 -23.13
CA ASP A 210 2.24 10.59 -23.24
C ASP A 210 3.46 9.69 -22.93
N LYS A 211 4.29 10.10 -21.96
CA LYS A 211 5.50 9.39 -21.54
C LYS A 211 5.26 8.72 -20.18
N PRO A 212 4.88 7.43 -20.13
CA PRO A 212 4.61 6.76 -18.87
C PRO A 212 5.87 6.67 -17.97
N PRO A 213 5.73 6.78 -16.64
CA PRO A 213 6.85 6.60 -15.72
C PRO A 213 7.30 5.14 -15.67
N THR A 214 8.56 4.92 -15.28
CA THR A 214 9.10 3.57 -15.06
C THR A 214 8.70 3.03 -13.67
N MET A 215 8.85 1.73 -13.48
CA MET A 215 8.60 1.05 -12.19
C MET A 215 9.90 0.75 -11.40
N ALA A 216 11.03 1.39 -11.76
CA ALA A 216 12.33 1.04 -11.21
C ALA A 216 12.43 1.24 -9.68
N ASP A 217 11.83 2.32 -9.16
CA ASP A 217 11.91 2.72 -7.75
C ASP A 217 10.72 2.24 -6.91
N VAL A 218 9.89 1.35 -7.46
CA VAL A 218 8.70 0.81 -6.79
C VAL A 218 9.05 -0.51 -6.12
N ALA A 219 8.53 -0.74 -4.91
CA ALA A 219 8.66 -2.01 -4.21
C ALA A 219 8.30 -3.20 -5.14
N PRO A 220 9.19 -4.21 -5.34
CA PRO A 220 9.03 -5.21 -6.41
C PRO A 220 7.71 -5.97 -6.38
N LYS A 221 7.22 -6.32 -5.18
CA LYS A 221 5.94 -7.01 -5.02
C LYS A 221 4.78 -6.17 -5.56
N LEU A 222 4.70 -4.90 -5.13
CA LEU A 222 3.66 -3.98 -5.58
C LEU A 222 3.77 -3.69 -7.08
N ALA A 223 5.00 -3.53 -7.59
CA ALA A 223 5.26 -3.33 -9.01
C ALA A 223 4.71 -4.50 -9.85
N LEU A 224 5.02 -5.74 -9.49
CA LEU A 224 4.54 -6.93 -10.19
C LEU A 224 3.02 -7.09 -10.12
N GLU A 225 2.42 -6.86 -8.95
CA GLU A 225 0.96 -6.88 -8.77
C GLU A 225 0.28 -5.80 -9.63
N SER A 226 0.85 -4.60 -9.68
CA SER A 226 0.35 -3.48 -10.48
C SER A 226 0.49 -3.74 -11.99
N LEU A 227 1.63 -4.25 -12.44
CA LEU A 227 1.83 -4.66 -13.84
C LEU A 227 0.84 -5.75 -14.26
N ALA A 228 0.50 -6.68 -13.37
CA ALA A 228 -0.53 -7.68 -13.63
C ALA A 228 -1.93 -7.06 -13.75
N ARG A 229 -2.26 -6.02 -12.95
CA ARG A 229 -3.52 -5.26 -13.10
C ARG A 229 -3.58 -4.47 -14.41
N ILE A 230 -2.47 -3.83 -14.81
CA ILE A 230 -2.39 -2.98 -16.00
C ILE A 230 -2.47 -3.80 -17.29
N TYR A 231 -1.66 -4.86 -17.40
CA TYR A 231 -1.53 -5.64 -18.65
C TYR A 231 -2.39 -6.91 -18.68
N GLY A 232 -3.00 -7.28 -17.56
CA GLY A 232 -3.89 -8.43 -17.47
C GLY A 232 -3.20 -9.78 -17.70
N SER A 233 -3.98 -10.75 -18.17
CA SER A 233 -3.52 -12.10 -18.49
C SER A 233 -2.64 -12.13 -19.75
N GLY A 234 -1.84 -13.18 -19.89
CA GLY A 234 -1.00 -13.35 -21.07
C GLY A 234 -1.84 -13.63 -22.32
N ASN A 235 -1.42 -13.11 -23.47
CA ASN A 235 -2.03 -13.40 -24.76
C ASN A 235 -1.13 -14.36 -25.56
N ALA A 236 -1.55 -15.63 -25.64
CA ALA A 236 -0.80 -16.68 -26.34
C ALA A 236 -0.74 -16.49 -27.87
N ALA A 237 -1.56 -15.60 -28.44
CA ALA A 237 -1.53 -15.29 -29.87
C ALA A 237 -0.46 -14.24 -30.24
N LEU A 238 0.15 -13.56 -29.27
CA LEU A 238 1.22 -12.60 -29.54
C LEU A 238 2.55 -13.33 -29.81
N PRO A 239 3.36 -12.85 -30.76
CA PRO A 239 4.68 -13.42 -31.02
C PRO A 239 5.64 -13.18 -29.85
N SER A 240 6.69 -13.99 -29.80
CA SER A 240 7.83 -13.75 -28.92
C SER A 240 8.47 -12.39 -29.23
N ILE A 241 8.92 -11.69 -28.20
CA ILE A 241 9.68 -10.44 -28.33
C ILE A 241 11.17 -10.71 -28.13
N GLU A 242 12.01 -9.97 -28.84
CA GLU A 242 13.44 -9.92 -28.56
C GLU A 242 13.71 -8.91 -27.44
N LEU A 243 14.41 -9.36 -26.40
CA LEU A 243 14.76 -8.51 -25.26
C LEU A 243 16.09 -7.77 -25.55
N PRO A 244 16.19 -6.47 -25.23
CA PRO A 244 17.44 -5.72 -25.37
C PRO A 244 18.58 -6.31 -24.52
N VAL A 245 19.79 -6.38 -25.10
CA VAL A 245 21.00 -6.93 -24.45
C VAL A 245 21.32 -6.27 -23.11
N LYS A 246 20.93 -5.01 -22.90
CA LYS A 246 21.11 -4.30 -21.61
C LYS A 246 20.46 -4.99 -20.40
N TYR A 247 19.54 -5.93 -20.62
CA TYR A 247 18.90 -6.72 -19.56
C TYR A 247 19.58 -8.07 -19.30
N GLU A 248 20.63 -8.43 -20.03
CA GLU A 248 21.31 -9.72 -19.91
C GLU A 248 21.75 -9.99 -18.47
N LYS A 249 22.39 -9.02 -17.81
CA LYS A 249 22.86 -9.16 -16.43
C LYS A 249 21.73 -9.55 -15.49
N GLN A 250 20.61 -8.85 -15.55
CA GLN A 250 19.43 -9.11 -14.72
C GLN A 250 18.83 -10.48 -15.02
N ILE A 251 18.72 -10.85 -16.30
CA ILE A 251 18.17 -12.16 -16.73
C ILE A 251 19.06 -13.30 -16.25
N ARG A 252 20.39 -13.18 -16.37
CA ARG A 252 21.36 -14.16 -15.85
C ARG A 252 21.25 -14.32 -14.34
N SER A 253 21.18 -13.22 -13.58
CA SER A 253 20.98 -13.29 -12.13
C SER A 253 19.67 -14.00 -11.75
N ILE A 254 18.58 -13.78 -12.49
CA ILE A 254 17.31 -14.50 -12.25
C ILE A 254 17.49 -15.99 -12.49
N TYR A 255 18.15 -16.38 -13.59
CA TYR A 255 18.43 -17.78 -13.90
C TYR A 255 19.26 -18.47 -12.81
N GLU A 256 20.34 -17.84 -12.36
CA GLU A 256 21.20 -18.37 -11.29
C GLU A 256 20.44 -18.54 -9.97
N LEU A 257 19.61 -17.55 -9.60
CA LEU A 257 18.77 -17.64 -8.39
C LEU A 257 17.72 -18.75 -8.51
N GLN A 258 17.14 -18.96 -9.70
CA GLN A 258 16.24 -20.09 -9.96
C GLN A 258 16.95 -21.44 -9.80
N GLY A 259 18.22 -21.54 -10.21
CA GLY A 259 19.08 -22.70 -9.97
C GLY A 259 19.31 -22.97 -8.48
N LYS A 260 19.74 -21.95 -7.72
CA LYS A 260 19.93 -22.07 -6.26
C LYS A 260 18.66 -22.50 -5.52
N ILE A 261 17.49 -21.96 -5.92
CA ILE A 261 16.20 -22.37 -5.37
C ILE A 261 15.94 -23.85 -5.65
N ALA A 262 16.27 -24.34 -6.85
CA ALA A 262 16.10 -25.75 -7.18
C ALA A 262 17.02 -26.65 -6.32
N GLU A 263 18.30 -26.28 -6.18
CA GLU A 263 19.28 -26.99 -5.34
C GLU A 263 18.83 -27.06 -3.88
N CYS A 264 18.48 -25.93 -3.27
CA CYS A 264 17.98 -25.90 -1.89
C CYS A 264 16.70 -26.74 -1.72
N ASN A 265 15.80 -26.75 -2.72
CA ASN A 265 14.61 -27.58 -2.66
C ASN A 265 14.95 -29.08 -2.71
N ASP A 266 15.99 -29.47 -3.43
CA ASP A 266 16.44 -30.86 -3.46
C ASP A 266 17.14 -31.27 -2.16
N GLU A 267 17.90 -30.36 -1.53
CA GLU A 267 18.42 -30.55 -0.17
C GLU A 267 17.29 -30.68 0.87
N ILE A 268 16.27 -29.82 0.81
CA ILE A 268 15.07 -29.92 1.67
C ILE A 268 14.42 -31.30 1.51
N LYS A 269 14.25 -31.80 0.28
CA LYS A 269 13.70 -33.14 0.04
C LYS A 269 14.61 -34.23 0.62
N LYS A 270 15.93 -34.10 0.49
CA LYS A 270 16.91 -35.04 1.03
C LYS A 270 16.83 -35.09 2.56
N TYR A 271 16.92 -33.94 3.24
CA TYR A 271 16.87 -33.88 4.70
C TYR A 271 15.52 -34.33 5.25
N ASN A 272 14.41 -34.02 4.59
CA ASN A 272 13.10 -34.54 5.00
C ASN A 272 13.05 -36.08 4.96
N LYS A 273 13.65 -36.71 3.94
CA LYS A 273 13.76 -38.18 3.89
C LYS A 273 14.65 -38.75 4.99
N GLU A 274 15.76 -38.08 5.32
CA GLU A 274 16.63 -38.47 6.43
C GLU A 274 15.92 -38.33 7.78
N ILE A 275 15.19 -37.23 8.00
CA ILE A 275 14.34 -37.03 9.18
C ILE A 275 13.30 -38.14 9.27
N GLU A 276 12.59 -38.45 8.18
CA GLU A 276 11.58 -39.51 8.15
C GLU A 276 12.21 -40.88 8.52
N ALA A 277 13.36 -41.20 7.93
CA ALA A 277 14.09 -42.43 8.23
C ALA A 277 14.50 -42.54 9.71
N HIS A 278 15.03 -41.47 10.31
CA HIS A 278 15.35 -41.44 11.74
C HIS A 278 14.10 -41.47 12.63
N SER A 279 13.01 -40.88 12.16
CA SER A 279 11.73 -40.80 12.89
C SER A 279 11.05 -42.16 13.06
N VAL A 280 11.28 -43.13 12.16
CA VAL A 280 10.69 -44.48 12.25
C VAL A 280 10.95 -45.12 13.62
N ARG A 281 12.21 -45.15 14.06
CA ARG A 281 12.58 -45.80 15.33
C ARG A 281 12.01 -45.06 16.54
N ILE A 282 11.95 -43.74 16.46
CA ILE A 282 11.35 -42.93 17.52
C ILE A 282 9.83 -43.17 17.58
N ALA A 283 9.15 -43.24 16.44
CA ALA A 283 7.73 -43.57 16.35
C ALA A 283 7.41 -44.97 16.90
N GLU A 284 8.26 -45.98 16.65
CA GLU A 284 8.12 -47.32 17.25
C GLU A 284 8.16 -47.31 18.79
N LEU A 285 8.95 -46.41 19.37
CA LEU A 285 9.03 -46.20 20.82
C LEU A 285 7.85 -45.38 21.34
N MET A 286 7.46 -44.32 20.61
CA MET A 286 6.39 -43.41 20.98
C MET A 286 5.01 -44.09 20.93
N LYS A 287 4.76 -44.98 19.95
CA LYS A 287 3.49 -45.68 19.78
C LYS A 287 2.30 -44.71 19.79
N ALA A 288 1.46 -44.76 20.83
CA ALA A 288 0.29 -43.90 21.00
C ALA A 288 0.59 -42.65 21.86
N HIS A 289 1.80 -42.50 22.38
CA HIS A 289 2.22 -41.32 23.12
C HIS A 289 2.55 -40.19 22.13
N GLU A 290 1.95 -39.03 22.37
CA GLU A 290 2.16 -37.84 21.54
C GLU A 290 3.36 -37.00 22.01
N HIS A 291 3.87 -37.24 23.21
CA HIS A 291 4.97 -36.49 23.80
C HIS A 291 6.01 -37.41 24.42
N GLY A 292 7.29 -37.12 24.17
CA GLY A 292 8.45 -37.81 24.72
C GLY A 292 9.51 -36.82 25.21
N VAL A 293 10.39 -37.29 26.09
CA VAL A 293 11.53 -36.51 26.60
C VAL A 293 12.78 -37.36 26.56
N LEU A 294 13.88 -36.80 26.08
CA LEU A 294 15.23 -37.37 26.19
C LEU A 294 16.15 -36.35 26.85
N GLU A 295 16.61 -36.65 28.06
CA GLU A 295 17.63 -35.88 28.77
C GLU A 295 18.99 -36.54 28.57
N THR A 296 19.99 -35.75 28.17
CA THR A 296 21.40 -36.14 28.07
C THR A 296 22.21 -35.31 29.08
N THR A 297 23.52 -35.54 29.14
CA THR A 297 24.42 -34.74 30.00
C THR A 297 24.54 -33.28 29.55
N SER A 298 24.20 -32.97 28.30
CA SER A 298 24.30 -31.63 27.70
C SER A 298 22.95 -31.00 27.37
N ASP A 299 21.95 -31.82 27.01
CA ASP A 299 20.75 -31.35 26.32
C ASP A 299 19.48 -32.01 26.87
N LYS A 300 18.35 -31.35 26.66
CA LYS A 300 17.01 -31.90 26.89
C LYS A 300 16.18 -31.75 25.63
N PHE A 301 15.84 -32.87 25.00
CA PHE A 301 14.98 -32.92 23.82
C PHE A 301 13.53 -33.18 24.23
N LEU A 302 12.62 -32.34 23.73
CA LEU A 302 11.18 -32.55 23.80
C LEU A 302 10.72 -33.06 22.43
N ILE A 303 10.01 -34.19 22.41
CA ILE A 303 9.64 -34.90 21.20
C ILE A 303 8.12 -34.85 21.08
N ASP A 304 7.62 -34.24 20.01
CA ASP A 304 6.19 -34.17 19.71
C ASP A 304 5.86 -35.07 18.51
N PHE A 305 5.03 -36.08 18.74
CA PHE A 305 4.44 -36.96 17.75
C PHE A 305 2.90 -36.88 17.83
N VAL A 306 2.40 -35.64 17.79
CA VAL A 306 0.98 -35.30 18.00
C VAL A 306 0.15 -35.60 16.75
N THR A 307 -1.02 -36.20 16.95
CA THR A 307 -1.99 -36.46 15.89
C THR A 307 -2.61 -35.15 15.40
N LYS A 308 -2.35 -34.80 14.13
CA LYS A 308 -2.98 -33.64 13.49
C LYS A 308 -4.13 -34.08 12.60
N THR A 309 -5.36 -33.81 13.04
CA THR A 309 -6.56 -34.02 12.22
C THR A 309 -6.78 -32.85 11.28
N SER A 310 -6.82 -33.11 9.97
CA SER A 310 -7.22 -32.12 8.97
C SER A 310 -8.42 -32.63 8.18
N ASN A 311 -9.50 -31.85 8.18
CA ASN A 311 -10.63 -32.11 7.31
C ASN A 311 -10.42 -31.36 5.99
N ARG A 312 -10.47 -32.11 4.89
CA ARG A 312 -10.40 -31.56 3.52
C ARG A 312 -11.58 -32.10 2.74
N THR A 313 -12.16 -31.25 1.91
CA THR A 313 -13.22 -31.68 1.00
C THR A 313 -12.63 -32.65 -0.02
N ASP A 314 -13.19 -33.85 -0.10
CA ASP A 314 -12.89 -34.77 -1.20
C ASP A 314 -13.45 -34.15 -2.49
N THR A 315 -12.57 -33.48 -3.22
CA THR A 315 -12.93 -32.72 -4.42
C THR A 315 -13.37 -33.66 -5.55
N SER A 316 -12.80 -34.87 -5.62
CA SER A 316 -13.17 -35.88 -6.59
C SER A 316 -14.58 -36.41 -6.31
N LEU A 317 -14.89 -36.69 -5.04
CA LEU A 317 -16.22 -37.10 -4.62
C LEU A 317 -17.25 -35.98 -4.80
N LEU A 318 -16.89 -34.74 -4.48
CA LEU A 318 -17.73 -33.56 -4.69
C LEU A 318 -18.09 -33.39 -6.17
N LYS A 319 -17.09 -33.45 -7.06
CA LYS A 319 -17.29 -33.37 -8.51
C LYS A 319 -18.18 -34.50 -9.03
N LYS A 320 -18.06 -35.71 -8.47
CA LYS A 320 -18.84 -36.89 -8.88
C LYS A 320 -20.29 -36.85 -8.38
N LYS A 321 -20.52 -36.51 -7.10
CA LYS A 321 -21.84 -36.55 -6.46
C LYS A 321 -22.64 -35.26 -6.64
N TYR A 322 -21.96 -34.12 -6.72
CA TYR A 322 -22.58 -32.79 -6.77
C TYR A 322 -21.92 -31.93 -7.86
N PRO A 323 -22.00 -32.35 -9.14
CA PRO A 323 -21.29 -31.68 -10.24
C PRO A 323 -21.72 -30.23 -10.43
N THR A 324 -23.01 -29.91 -10.24
CA THR A 324 -23.53 -28.54 -10.33
C THR A 324 -22.91 -27.65 -9.25
N VAL A 325 -22.98 -28.07 -7.99
CA VAL A 325 -22.37 -27.34 -6.86
C VAL A 325 -20.88 -27.16 -7.06
N TYR A 326 -20.18 -28.21 -7.54
CA TYR A 326 -18.76 -28.10 -7.84
C TYR A 326 -18.46 -26.99 -8.86
N GLN A 327 -19.23 -26.90 -9.94
CA GLN A 327 -19.07 -25.81 -10.91
C GLN A 327 -19.36 -24.44 -10.29
N ASP A 328 -20.40 -24.33 -9.47
CA ASP A 328 -20.80 -23.07 -8.83
C ASP A 328 -19.75 -22.55 -7.83
N VAL A 329 -18.93 -23.44 -7.26
CA VAL A 329 -17.90 -23.08 -6.26
C VAL A 329 -16.47 -23.08 -6.80
N ILE A 330 -16.26 -23.38 -8.09
CA ILE A 330 -14.93 -23.29 -8.69
C ILE A 330 -14.52 -21.81 -8.74
N LYS A 331 -13.49 -21.47 -7.97
CA LYS A 331 -12.80 -20.20 -8.08
C LYS A 331 -11.63 -20.33 -9.04
N LYS A 332 -11.75 -19.75 -10.23
CA LYS A 332 -10.61 -19.62 -11.14
C LYS A 332 -9.59 -18.66 -10.54
N THR A 333 -8.33 -19.11 -10.44
CA THR A 333 -7.19 -18.26 -10.08
C THR A 333 -6.20 -18.28 -11.23
N GLU A 334 -5.68 -17.12 -11.59
CA GLU A 334 -4.68 -16.96 -12.65
C GLU A 334 -3.41 -16.38 -12.04
N SER A 335 -2.25 -16.87 -12.45
CA SER A 335 -0.95 -16.34 -12.02
C SER A 335 0.02 -16.30 -13.18
N ARG A 336 0.84 -15.26 -13.26
CA ARG A 336 1.90 -15.08 -14.26
C ARG A 336 3.23 -15.03 -13.53
N LYS A 337 4.05 -16.07 -13.66
CA LYS A 337 5.38 -16.15 -13.05
C LYS A 337 6.45 -16.02 -14.14
N LEU A 338 7.48 -15.23 -13.87
CA LEU A 338 8.65 -15.13 -14.73
C LEU A 338 9.52 -16.38 -14.55
N LYS A 339 9.84 -17.06 -15.65
CA LYS A 339 10.76 -18.19 -15.69
C LYS A 339 11.84 -17.91 -16.74
N VAL A 340 13.11 -18.07 -16.37
CA VAL A 340 14.24 -17.97 -17.28
C VAL A 340 14.82 -19.37 -17.47
N SER A 341 15.19 -19.71 -18.70
CA SER A 341 15.82 -20.99 -19.01
C SER A 341 16.90 -20.75 -20.05
N LEU A 342 18.03 -21.43 -19.89
CA LEU A 342 19.13 -21.35 -20.83
C LEU A 342 19.00 -22.52 -21.81
N GLN A 343 18.90 -22.22 -23.10
CA GLN A 343 19.06 -23.20 -24.16
C GLN A 343 20.52 -23.17 -24.59
N ALA A 344 21.19 -24.32 -24.58
CA ALA A 344 22.53 -24.42 -25.17
C ALA A 344 22.41 -24.15 -26.67
N VAL A 345 23.28 -23.28 -27.18
CA VAL A 345 23.38 -22.94 -28.61
C VAL A 345 24.14 -24.02 -29.35
#